data_AF-A0A7S2E888-F1
#
_entry.id   AF-A0A7S2E888-F1
#
_cell.length_a   1.000
_cell.length_b   1.000
_cell.length_c   1.000
_cell.angle_alpha   90.00
_cell.angle_beta   90.00
_cell.angle_gamma   90.00
#
_symmetry.space_group_name_H-M   'P 1'
#
loop_
_entity.id
_entity.type
_entity.pdbx_description
1 polymer ?
#
loop_
_entity_poly.entity_id
_entity_poly.type
_entity_poly.pdbx_seq_one_letter_code
_entity_poly.pdbx_strand_id
1 'polypeptide(L)'
;GVESLLGITCQSPWFAVLIVFQFVWTLGFAVVFGHKLIKRQAIKDGVGYPYLENDVIWDNQKLRFYAIFTFIAGIIAGLIGIGGGMVLGPLMLIMDIHPRVSSATTATMIVLTSSSVAILFVTSGLVPVSYAIFFFFVCLTGAYIGKRYID
;
A
#
# COMPACT_ATOMS: atom_id res chain seq x y z
N GLY A 1 25.20 13.55 5.62
CA GLY A 1 23.72 13.57 5.49
C GLY A 1 23.41 13.51 4.02
N VAL A 2 22.43 12.70 3.62
CA VAL A 2 22.01 12.68 2.21
C VAL A 2 21.39 14.04 1.89
N GLU A 3 21.85 14.69 0.83
CA GLU A 3 21.18 15.89 0.33
C GLU A 3 19.78 15.49 -0.13
N SER A 4 18.79 16.23 0.36
CA SER A 4 17.42 16.05 -0.10
C SER A 4 17.34 16.36 -1.59
N LEU A 5 16.59 15.55 -2.33
CA LEU A 5 16.39 15.67 -3.79
C LEU A 5 15.92 17.05 -4.28
N LEU A 6 15.33 17.85 -3.39
CA LEU A 6 14.84 19.20 -3.64
C LEU A 6 15.77 20.29 -3.08
N GLY A 7 16.93 19.93 -2.49
CA GLY A 7 17.84 20.88 -1.83
C GLY A 7 17.28 21.52 -0.56
N ILE A 8 16.23 20.92 0.02
CA ILE A 8 15.50 21.45 1.17
C ILE A 8 16.14 20.92 2.46
N THR A 9 16.78 21.79 3.24
CA THR A 9 17.31 21.41 4.55
C THR A 9 16.18 21.09 5.53
N CYS A 10 16.40 20.13 6.44
CA CYS A 10 15.41 19.71 7.46
C CYS A 10 14.94 20.85 8.39
N GLN A 11 15.66 21.98 8.41
CA GLN A 11 15.35 23.16 9.21
C GLN A 11 14.48 24.20 8.47
N SER A 12 14.21 23.99 7.19
CA SER A 12 13.42 24.93 6.40
C SER A 12 11.91 24.74 6.61
N PRO A 13 11.12 25.83 6.63
CA PRO A 13 9.66 25.75 6.79
C PRO A 13 8.98 25.03 5.60
N TRP A 14 9.65 24.98 4.45
CA TRP A 14 9.14 24.31 3.25
C TRP A 14 9.01 22.79 3.43
N PHE A 15 9.89 22.18 4.24
CA PHE A 15 9.78 20.77 4.60
C PHE A 15 8.48 20.46 5.37
N ALA A 16 8.10 21.33 6.31
CA ALA A 16 6.86 21.17 7.06
C ALA A 16 5.62 21.32 6.17
N VAL A 17 5.64 22.27 5.22
CA VAL A 17 4.55 22.47 4.26
C VAL A 17 4.34 21.23 3.39
N LEU A 18 5.42 20.63 2.87
CA LEU A 18 5.35 19.42 2.05
C LEU A 18 4.80 18.22 2.85
N ILE A 19 5.20 18.08 4.12
CA ILE A 19 4.67 17.03 4.99
C ILE A 19 3.19 17.22 5.23
N VAL A 20 2.75 18.44 5.59
CA VAL A 20 1.32 18.72 5.83
C VAL A 20 0.52 18.45 4.56
N PHE A 21 1.02 18.89 3.40
CA PHE A 21 0.37 18.61 2.12
C PHE A 21 0.25 17.10 1.83
N GLN A 22 1.30 16.32 2.10
CA GLN A 22 1.27 14.86 1.95
C GLN A 22 0.21 14.21 2.85
N PHE A 23 0.12 14.62 4.12
CA PHE A 23 -0.89 14.09 5.05
C PHE A 23 -2.31 14.50 4.65
N VAL A 24 -2.51 15.76 4.23
CA VAL A 24 -3.81 16.24 3.75
C VAL A 24 -4.24 15.50 2.49
N TRP A 25 -3.33 15.30 1.54
CA TRP A 25 -3.61 14.56 0.30
C TRP A 25 -3.98 13.10 0.59
N THR A 26 -3.20 12.41 1.42
CA THR A 26 -3.42 10.99 1.74
C THR A 26 -4.71 10.76 2.53
N LEU A 27 -4.98 11.58 3.56
CA LEU A 27 -6.22 11.51 4.33
C LEU A 27 -7.43 11.91 3.48
N GLY A 28 -7.30 12.96 2.66
CA GLY A 28 -8.36 13.37 1.74
C GLY A 28 -8.71 12.28 0.74
N PHE A 29 -7.70 11.65 0.13
CA PHE A 29 -7.89 10.53 -0.78
C PHE A 29 -8.57 9.34 -0.08
N ALA A 30 -8.12 8.98 1.13
CA ALA A 30 -8.72 7.90 1.91
C ALA A 30 -10.21 8.15 2.21
N VAL A 31 -10.57 9.37 2.62
CA VAL A 31 -11.96 9.76 2.90
C VAL A 31 -12.81 9.71 1.63
N VAL A 32 -12.34 10.29 0.52
CA VAL A 32 -13.06 10.29 -0.77
C VAL A 32 -13.31 8.87 -1.27
N PHE A 33 -12.30 8.00 -1.23
CA PHE A 33 -12.47 6.60 -1.64
C PHE A 33 -13.35 5.82 -0.69
N GLY A 34 -13.28 6.07 0.61
CA GLY A 34 -14.20 5.51 1.61
C GLY A 34 -15.66 5.87 1.33
N HIS A 35 -15.96 7.15 1.07
CA HIS A 35 -17.31 7.57 0.69
C HIS A 35 -17.78 6.96 -0.64
N LYS A 36 -16.87 6.85 -1.62
CA LYS A 36 -17.16 6.22 -2.92
C LYS A 36 -17.47 4.73 -2.76
N LEU A 37 -16.83 4.05 -1.81
CA LEU A 37 -17.05 2.64 -1.49
C LEU A 37 -18.47 2.40 -0.94
N ILE A 38 -18.90 3.21 0.03
CA ILE A 38 -20.25 3.13 0.61
C ILE A 38 -21.34 3.45 -0.43
N LYS A 39 -21.14 4.49 -1.25
CA LYS A 39 -22.07 4.80 -2.35
C LYS A 39 -22.17 3.65 -3.35
N ARG A 40 -21.05 3.00 -3.69
CA ARG A 40 -21.04 1.83 -4.56
C ARG A 40 -21.73 0.63 -3.93
N GLN A 41 -21.61 0.45 -2.62
CA GLN A 41 -22.31 -0.61 -1.89
C GLN A 41 -23.82 -0.42 -1.98
N ALA A 42 -24.33 0.78 -1.71
CA ALA A 42 -25.77 1.08 -1.83
C ALA A 42 -26.32 0.81 -3.24
N ILE A 43 -25.53 1.05 -4.28
CA ILE A 43 -25.91 0.72 -5.67
C ILE A 43 -25.96 -0.79 -5.88
N LYS A 44 -24.97 -1.55 -5.36
CA LYS A 44 -24.93 -3.02 -5.46
C LYS A 44 -26.11 -3.68 -4.73
N ASP A 45 -26.49 -3.12 -3.59
CA ASP A 45 -27.65 -3.57 -2.82
C ASP A 45 -28.96 -3.31 -3.60
N GLY A 46 -29.06 -2.17 -4.30
CA GLY A 46 -30.22 -1.83 -5.13
C GLY A 46 -30.44 -2.70 -6.36
N VAL A 47 -29.40 -3.36 -6.87
CA VAL A 47 -29.49 -4.28 -8.03
C VAL A 47 -29.53 -5.76 -7.63
N GLY A 48 -29.53 -6.07 -6.32
CA GLY A 48 -29.55 -7.44 -5.82
C GLY A 48 -28.32 -8.26 -6.24
N TYR A 49 -27.13 -7.66 -6.16
CA TYR A 49 -25.88 -8.32 -6.55
C TYR A 49 -25.65 -9.62 -5.74
N PRO A 50 -25.28 -10.76 -6.37
CA PRO A 50 -25.01 -11.99 -5.66
C PRO A 50 -23.69 -11.89 -4.87
N TYR A 51 -23.79 -11.72 -3.55
CA TYR A 51 -22.64 -11.71 -2.66
C TYR A 51 -22.10 -13.12 -2.44
N LEU A 52 -20.78 -13.28 -2.47
CA LEU A 52 -20.12 -14.49 -2.01
C LEU A 52 -20.05 -14.51 -0.47
N GLU A 53 -19.93 -15.70 0.12
CA GLU A 53 -19.93 -15.91 1.58
C GLU A 53 -18.84 -15.11 2.32
N ASN A 54 -17.73 -14.78 1.64
CA ASN A 54 -16.60 -14.02 2.20
C ASN A 54 -16.45 -12.60 1.58
N ASP A 55 -17.53 -12.05 1.02
CA ASP A 55 -17.52 -10.68 0.51
C ASP A 55 -17.75 -9.65 1.62
N VAL A 56 -16.90 -8.62 1.64
CA VAL A 56 -17.02 -7.53 2.61
C VAL A 56 -18.20 -6.64 2.23
N ILE A 57 -19.27 -6.71 3.02
CA ILE A 57 -20.39 -5.76 2.95
C ILE A 57 -19.96 -4.47 3.65
N TRP A 58 -19.81 -3.41 2.88
CA TRP A 58 -19.29 -2.13 3.36
C TRP A 58 -20.37 -1.28 4.04
N ASP A 59 -20.28 -1.18 5.36
CA ASP A 59 -21.05 -0.23 6.16
C ASP A 59 -20.12 0.83 6.79
N ASN A 60 -20.65 1.97 7.19
CA ASN A 60 -19.90 3.07 7.79
C ASN A 60 -19.13 2.63 9.05
N GLN A 61 -19.72 1.74 9.86
CA GLN A 61 -19.05 1.21 11.05
C GLN A 61 -17.86 0.31 10.69
N LYS A 62 -18.05 -0.61 9.73
CA LYS A 62 -16.99 -1.49 9.23
C LYS A 62 -15.89 -0.67 8.55
N LEU A 63 -16.24 0.30 7.72
CA LEU A 63 -15.27 1.19 7.07
C LEU A 63 -14.36 1.89 8.09
N ARG A 64 -14.94 2.46 9.16
CA ARG A 64 -14.17 3.10 10.23
C ARG A 64 -13.28 2.12 10.98
N PHE A 65 -13.80 0.94 11.31
CA PHE A 65 -13.03 -0.11 12.00
C PHE A 65 -11.81 -0.54 11.17
N TYR A 66 -12.03 -0.85 9.88
CA TYR A 66 -10.96 -1.27 8.97
C TYR A 66 -9.95 -0.14 8.74
N ALA A 67 -10.39 1.11 8.62
CA ALA A 67 -9.50 2.26 8.45
C ALA A 67 -8.57 2.47 9.66
N ILE A 68 -9.09 2.39 10.89
CA ILE A 68 -8.28 2.54 12.11
C ILE A 68 -7.29 1.38 12.23
N PHE A 69 -7.75 0.15 12.01
CA PHE A 69 -6.90 -1.04 12.17
C PHE A 69 -5.76 -1.08 11.15
N THR A 70 -6.06 -0.73 9.88
CA THR A 70 -5.04 -0.64 8.83
C THR A 70 -4.08 0.53 9.05
N PHE A 71 -4.55 1.64 9.64
CA PHE A 71 -3.67 2.77 10.00
C PHE A 71 -2.67 2.38 11.09
N ILE A 72 -3.13 1.72 12.17
CA ILE A 72 -2.24 1.23 13.24
C ILE A 72 -1.26 0.19 12.68
N ALA A 73 -1.75 -0.76 11.89
CA ALA A 73 -0.91 -1.75 11.22
C ALA A 73 0.14 -1.10 10.32
N GLY A 74 -0.22 -0.02 9.62
CA GLY A 74 0.69 0.78 8.79
C GLY A 74 1.78 1.48 9.58
N ILE A 75 1.45 2.05 10.75
CA ILE A 75 2.44 2.65 11.67
C ILE A 75 3.44 1.57 12.11
N ILE A 76 2.95 0.42 12.57
CA ILE A 76 3.80 -0.69 13.00
C ILE A 76 4.68 -1.18 11.85
N ALA A 77 4.11 -1.38 10.66
CA ALA A 77 4.85 -1.81 9.48
C ALA A 77 5.93 -0.80 9.06
N GLY A 78 5.63 0.50 9.16
CA GLY A 78 6.57 1.58 8.89
C GLY A 78 7.71 1.65 9.89
N LEU A 79 7.44 1.41 11.18
CA LEU A 79 8.46 1.37 12.23
C LEU A 79 9.41 0.17 12.07
N ILE A 80 8.90 -0.99 11.66
CA ILE A 80 9.72 -2.20 11.47
C ILE A 80 10.47 -2.15 10.11
N GLY A 81 10.03 -1.33 9.15
CA GLY A 81 10.70 -1.16 7.86
C GLY A 81 10.46 -2.30 6.87
N ILE A 82 9.46 -3.16 7.10
CA ILE A 82 9.19 -4.37 6.31
C ILE A 82 8.44 -4.06 4.99
N GLY A 83 7.83 -2.87 4.88
CA GLY A 83 6.93 -2.53 3.78
C GLY A 83 5.54 -3.12 4.03
N GLY A 84 4.51 -2.27 3.99
CA GLY A 84 3.17 -2.59 4.52
C GLY A 84 2.46 -3.83 3.94
N GLY A 85 2.88 -4.34 2.78
CA GLY A 85 2.25 -5.48 2.12
C GLY A 85 2.33 -6.80 2.88
N MET A 86 3.43 -7.06 3.60
CA MET A 86 3.55 -8.27 4.44
C MET A 86 2.65 -8.23 5.68
N VAL A 87 2.29 -7.04 6.15
CA VAL A 87 1.40 -6.86 7.31
C VAL A 87 -0.06 -6.87 6.86
N LEU A 88 -0.38 -6.27 5.71
CA LEU A 88 -1.75 -6.16 5.22
C LEU A 88 -2.35 -7.51 4.80
N GLY A 89 -1.54 -8.46 4.32
CA GLY A 89 -2.01 -9.77 3.88
C GLY A 89 -2.61 -10.63 4.99
N PRO A 90 -1.84 -10.95 6.04
CA PRO A 90 -2.36 -11.66 7.21
C PRO A 90 -3.53 -10.91 7.85
N LEU A 91 -3.47 -9.59 7.89
CA LEU A 91 -4.55 -8.77 8.44
C LEU A 91 -5.87 -8.97 7.68
N MET A 92 -5.83 -8.94 6.35
CA MET A 92 -7.02 -9.20 5.52
C MET A 92 -7.57 -10.60 5.72
N LEU A 93 -6.71 -11.60 5.94
CA LEU A 93 -7.14 -12.98 6.22
C LEU A 93 -7.79 -13.11 7.60
N ILE A 94 -7.29 -12.43 8.63
CA ILE A 94 -7.91 -12.39 9.98
C ILE A 94 -9.28 -11.71 9.92
N MET A 95 -9.47 -10.75 9.01
CA MET A 95 -10.75 -10.07 8.75
C MET A 95 -11.69 -10.87 7.85
N ASP A 96 -11.39 -12.15 7.59
CA ASP A 96 -12.21 -13.09 6.82
C ASP A 96 -12.43 -12.70 5.34
N ILE A 97 -11.48 -11.95 4.77
CA ILE A 97 -11.51 -11.62 3.34
C ILE A 97 -11.04 -12.82 2.53
N HIS A 98 -11.70 -13.08 1.39
CA HIS A 98 -11.30 -14.15 0.48
C HIS A 98 -9.78 -14.08 0.15
N PRO A 99 -9.02 -15.17 0.35
CA PRO A 99 -7.56 -15.19 0.15
C PRO A 99 -7.10 -14.79 -1.26
N ARG A 100 -7.90 -15.04 -2.31
CA ARG A 100 -7.60 -14.62 -3.68
C ARG A 100 -7.59 -13.09 -3.82
N VAL A 101 -8.55 -12.40 -3.19
CA VAL A 101 -8.64 -10.94 -3.23
C VAL A 101 -7.56 -10.30 -2.35
N SER A 102 -7.31 -10.88 -1.18
CA SER A 102 -6.23 -10.46 -0.28
C SER A 102 -4.86 -10.55 -0.97
N SER A 103 -4.53 -11.70 -1.56
CA SER A 103 -3.26 -11.91 -2.29
C SER A 103 -3.10 -10.96 -3.48
N ALA A 104 -4.15 -10.74 -4.28
CA ALA A 104 -4.09 -9.80 -5.40
C ALA A 104 -3.86 -8.34 -4.92
N THR A 105 -4.50 -7.95 -3.81
CA THR A 105 -4.39 -6.60 -3.25
C THR A 105 -3.01 -6.35 -2.66
N THR A 106 -2.47 -7.29 -1.90
CA THR A 106 -1.13 -7.18 -1.32
C THR A 106 -0.04 -7.18 -2.38
N ALA A 107 -0.13 -8.04 -3.40
CA ALA A 107 0.80 -8.05 -4.52
C ALA A 107 0.83 -6.69 -5.24
N THR A 108 -0.34 -6.12 -5.52
CA THR A 108 -0.46 -4.79 -6.14
C THR A 108 0.17 -3.71 -5.25
N MET A 109 -0.11 -3.75 -3.95
CA MET A 109 0.48 -2.80 -2.98
C MET A 109 2.00 -2.91 -2.93
N ILE A 110 2.56 -4.12 -2.94
CA ILE A 110 4.01 -4.35 -2.92
C ILE A 110 4.65 -3.77 -4.18
N VAL A 111 4.08 -4.00 -5.36
CA VAL A 111 4.60 -3.46 -6.63
C VAL A 111 4.59 -1.93 -6.63
N LEU A 112 3.50 -1.30 -6.19
CA LEU A 112 3.40 0.17 -6.12
C LEU A 112 4.36 0.77 -5.09
N THR A 113 4.49 0.13 -3.93
CA THR A 113 5.36 0.63 -2.86
C THR A 113 6.84 0.45 -3.24
N SER A 114 7.22 -0.73 -3.74
CA SER A 114 8.59 -1.01 -4.16
C SER A 114 9.04 -0.15 -5.34
N SER A 115 8.17 0.09 -6.33
CA SER A 115 8.47 0.99 -7.45
C SER A 115 8.68 2.44 -6.97
N SER A 116 7.83 2.94 -6.08
CA SER A 116 7.99 4.27 -5.49
C SER A 116 9.31 4.41 -4.73
N VAL A 117 9.67 3.40 -3.93
CA VAL A 117 10.93 3.35 -3.17
C VAL A 117 12.13 3.23 -4.11
N ALA A 118 12.04 2.42 -5.18
CA ALA A 118 13.10 2.30 -6.17
C ALA A 118 13.38 3.63 -6.87
N ILE A 119 12.34 4.36 -7.28
CA ILE A 119 12.48 5.69 -7.88
C ILE A 119 13.15 6.64 -6.89
N LEU A 120 12.73 6.66 -5.63
CA LEU A 120 13.31 7.49 -4.58
C LEU A 120 14.82 7.22 -4.41
N PHE A 121 15.22 5.96 -4.35
CA PHE A 121 16.63 5.59 -4.16
C PHE A 121 17.50 5.86 -5.39
N VAL A 122 16.98 5.62 -6.59
CA VAL A 122 17.69 5.92 -7.85
C VAL A 122 17.88 7.43 -8.01
N THR A 123 16.84 8.22 -7.74
CA THR A 123 16.90 9.69 -7.83
C THR A 123 17.80 10.31 -6.76
N SER A 124 17.92 9.67 -5.59
CA SER A 124 18.82 10.15 -4.52
C SER A 124 20.30 9.83 -4.79
N GLY A 125 20.64 9.11 -5.86
CA GLY A 125 22.03 8.79 -6.23
C GLY A 125 22.77 7.85 -5.26
N LEU A 126 22.07 7.30 -4.26
CA LEU A 126 22.67 6.40 -3.25
C LEU A 126 22.91 4.99 -3.77
N VAL A 127 22.31 4.62 -4.91
CA VAL A 127 22.34 3.26 -5.41
C VAL A 127 23.21 3.16 -6.67
N PRO A 128 24.24 2.31 -6.67
CA PRO A 128 24.98 1.99 -7.90
C PRO A 128 24.06 1.19 -8.84
N VAL A 129 23.71 1.81 -9.97
CA VAL A 129 22.73 1.29 -10.94
C VAL A 129 23.10 -0.10 -11.48
N SER A 130 24.40 -0.40 -11.57
CA SER A 130 24.92 -1.71 -12.00
C SER A 130 24.45 -2.85 -11.09
N TYR A 131 24.54 -2.68 -9.77
CA TYR A 131 24.07 -3.67 -8.80
C TYR A 131 22.55 -3.76 -8.79
N ALA A 132 21.84 -2.64 -8.93
CA ALA A 132 20.38 -2.62 -8.98
C ALA A 132 19.83 -3.46 -10.14
N ILE A 133 20.41 -3.32 -11.33
CA ILE A 133 20.02 -4.10 -12.52
C ILE A 133 20.34 -5.59 -12.31
N PHE A 134 21.50 -5.91 -11.75
CA PHE A 134 21.86 -7.30 -11.46
C PHE A 134 20.86 -7.95 -10.49
N PHE A 135 20.57 -7.31 -9.36
CA PHE A 135 19.59 -7.81 -8.40
C PHE A 135 18.18 -7.88 -8.97
N PHE A 136 17.80 -6.95 -9.86
CA PHE A 136 16.51 -7.01 -10.55
C PHE A 136 16.35 -8.31 -11.35
N PHE A 137 17.33 -8.68 -12.18
CA PHE A 137 17.27 -9.92 -12.96
C PHE A 137 17.32 -11.18 -12.08
N VAL A 138 18.12 -11.19 -11.02
CA VAL A 138 18.17 -12.31 -10.07
C VAL A 138 16.82 -12.48 -9.35
N CYS A 139 16.23 -11.39 -8.84
CA CYS A 139 14.94 -11.43 -8.19
C CYS A 139 13.81 -11.79 -9.16
N LEU A 140 13.85 -11.30 -10.40
CA LEU A 140 12.84 -11.60 -11.42
C LEU A 140 12.84 -13.08 -11.79
N THR A 141 14.02 -13.66 -12.05
CA THR A 141 14.16 -15.08 -12.36
C THR A 141 13.79 -15.95 -11.15
N GLY A 142 14.22 -15.57 -9.95
CA GLY A 142 13.84 -16.24 -8.70
C GLY A 142 12.33 -16.21 -8.44
N ALA A 143 11.69 -15.04 -8.59
CA ALA A 143 10.25 -14.89 -8.41
C ALA A 143 9.46 -15.66 -9.48
N TYR A 144 9.91 -15.66 -10.74
CA TYR A 144 9.28 -16.42 -11.81
C TYR A 144 9.34 -17.92 -11.58
N ILE A 145 10.52 -18.45 -11.20
CA ILE A 145 10.70 -19.86 -10.86
C ILE A 145 9.84 -20.21 -9.64
N GLY A 146 9.91 -19.41 -8.57
CA GLY A 146 9.10 -19.63 -7.37
C GLY A 146 7.61 -19.72 -7.70
N LYS A 147 7.09 -18.76 -8.47
CA LYS A 147 5.69 -18.77 -8.90
C LYS A 147 5.34 -19.98 -9.78
N ARG A 148 6.25 -20.45 -10.64
CA ARG A 148 5.97 -21.55 -11.57
C ARG A 148 5.96 -22.94 -10.91
N TYR A 149 6.75 -23.12 -9.85
CA TYR A 149 6.92 -24.42 -9.18
C TYR A 149 6.11 -24.56 -7.89
N ILE A 150 5.71 -23.46 -7.24
CA ILE A 150 4.98 -23.46 -5.96
C ILE A 150 3.48 -23.22 -6.14
N ASP A 151 3.07 -22.34 -7.07
CA ASP A 151 1.67 -22.16 -7.48
C ASP A 151 1.33 -23.11 -8.65
#